data_AF-A0A2X2YTY8-F1
#
_entry.id   AF-A0A2X2YTY8-F1
#
_cell.length_a   1.000
_cell.length_b   1.000
_cell.length_c   1.000
_cell.angle_alpha   90.00
_cell.angle_beta   90.00
_cell.angle_gamma   90.00
#
_symmetry.space_group_name_H-M   'P 1'
#
loop_
_entity.id
_entity.type
_entity.pdbx_description
1 polymer ?
#
loop_
_entity_poly.entity_id
_entity_poly.type
_entity_poly.pdbx_seq_one_letter_code
_entity_poly.pdbx_strand_id
1 'polypeptide(L)'
;MALIVEFTCELPNGVHARPASHVETLCNTFTSHIEWHNLRTDRKGNAKSALALIGTDTLAGDACQLLISGTDEQDAHQRLSQWLRDEFPLCDAPLAEIKNSELEPLPASLTNLNPLFFSRPRRLHRQRGRRSDAALLAGSQYARRTSCCQWI
;
A
#
# COMPACT_ATOMS: atom_id res chain seq x y z
N MET A 1 -16.59 3.28 27.70
CA MET A 1 -17.55 3.64 26.62
C MET A 1 -16.68 3.88 25.42
N ALA A 2 -16.87 3.18 24.29
CA ALA A 2 -15.83 3.21 23.25
C ALA A 2 -15.60 4.64 22.72
N LEU A 3 -14.34 5.06 22.66
CA LEU A 3 -13.92 6.34 22.12
C LEU A 3 -13.51 6.16 20.67
N ILE A 4 -13.72 7.21 19.87
CA ILE A 4 -13.41 7.20 18.44
C ILE A 4 -12.35 8.28 18.16
N VAL A 5 -11.33 7.90 17.40
CA VAL A 5 -10.39 8.83 16.77
C VAL A 5 -10.60 8.76 15.27
N GLU A 6 -10.95 9.88 14.65
CA GLU A 6 -11.08 9.97 13.20
C GLU A 6 -9.82 10.58 12.59
N PHE A 7 -9.38 10.04 11.46
CA PHE A 7 -8.22 10.56 10.73
C PHE A 7 -8.32 10.22 9.23
N THR A 8 -7.52 10.90 8.43
CA THR A 8 -7.32 10.56 7.02
C THR A 8 -5.91 10.01 6.84
N CYS A 9 -5.75 8.92 6.09
CA CYS A 9 -4.44 8.36 5.83
C CYS A 9 -3.65 9.26 4.86
N GLU A 10 -2.60 9.94 5.33
CA GLU A 10 -1.79 10.85 4.50
C GLU A 10 -0.58 10.16 3.85
N LEU A 11 -0.35 8.88 4.17
CA LEU A 11 0.80 8.14 3.67
C LEU A 11 0.66 7.87 2.17
N PRO A 12 1.66 8.24 1.34
CA PRO A 12 1.54 8.15 -0.12
C PRO A 12 1.37 6.72 -0.63
N ASN A 13 1.95 5.74 0.09
CA ASN A 13 1.85 4.31 -0.23
C ASN A 13 0.81 3.58 0.62
N GLY A 14 0.00 4.33 1.40
CA GLY A 14 -0.93 3.76 2.37
C GLY A 14 -0.24 2.99 3.50
N VAL A 15 -1.05 2.25 4.25
CA VAL A 15 -0.61 1.45 5.40
C VAL A 15 -0.10 0.09 4.91
N HIS A 16 1.20 0.00 4.70
CA HIS A 16 1.92 -1.23 4.38
C HIS A 16 2.82 -1.64 5.56
N ALA A 17 3.68 -2.63 5.36
CA ALA A 17 4.48 -3.27 6.41
C ALA A 17 5.08 -2.30 7.44
N ARG A 18 5.80 -1.25 7.01
CA ARG A 18 6.47 -0.33 7.94
C ARG A 18 5.48 0.51 8.76
N PRO A 19 4.58 1.34 8.17
CA PRO A 19 3.56 2.05 8.95
C PRO A 19 2.71 1.13 9.84
N ALA A 20 2.33 -0.05 9.35
CA ALA A 20 1.55 -1.01 10.11
C ALA A 20 2.28 -1.47 11.39
N SER A 21 3.58 -1.77 11.31
CA SER A 21 4.40 -2.12 12.48
C SER A 21 4.52 -0.97 13.48
N HIS A 22 4.58 0.29 13.00
CA HIS A 22 4.62 1.45 13.89
C HIS A 22 3.30 1.63 14.65
N VAL A 23 2.16 1.52 13.95
CA VAL A 23 0.83 1.54 14.57
C VAL A 23 0.69 0.40 15.58
N GLU A 24 1.06 -0.83 15.19
CA GLU A 24 1.03 -2.01 16.05
C GLU A 24 1.85 -1.79 17.33
N THR A 25 3.07 -1.31 17.21
CA THR A 25 3.97 -1.09 18.34
C THR A 25 3.37 -0.11 19.34
N LEU A 26 2.82 1.02 18.85
CA LEU A 26 2.17 1.99 19.71
C LEU A 26 0.88 1.44 20.33
N CYS A 27 0.03 0.77 19.55
CA CYS A 27 -1.22 0.21 20.08
C CYS A 27 -0.98 -0.86 21.15
N ASN A 28 0.12 -1.60 21.06
CA ASN A 28 0.49 -2.61 22.06
C ASN A 28 0.97 -2.03 23.40
N THR A 29 1.21 -0.71 23.53
CA THR A 29 1.50 -0.10 24.84
C THR A 29 0.26 0.06 25.71
N PHE A 30 -0.94 -0.11 25.14
CA PHE A 30 -2.22 0.01 25.85
C PHE A 30 -2.84 -1.36 26.11
N THR A 31 -3.63 -1.45 27.16
CA THR A 31 -4.44 -2.63 27.50
C THR A 31 -5.76 -2.63 26.73
N SER A 32 -6.31 -1.47 26.40
CA SER A 32 -7.55 -1.31 25.63
C SER A 32 -7.54 -2.06 24.30
N HIS A 33 -8.72 -2.53 23.91
CA HIS A 33 -8.96 -3.01 22.56
C HIS A 33 -9.01 -1.81 21.60
N ILE A 34 -8.29 -1.91 20.48
CA ILE A 34 -8.19 -0.85 19.47
C ILE A 34 -8.47 -1.50 18.11
N GLU A 35 -9.61 -1.14 17.51
CA GLU A 35 -10.01 -1.57 16.17
C GLU A 35 -9.74 -0.45 15.16
N TRP A 36 -8.99 -0.76 14.11
CA TRP A 36 -8.83 0.09 12.94
C TRP A 36 -9.96 -0.18 11.95
N HIS A 37 -10.62 0.86 11.46
CA HIS A 37 -11.69 0.78 10.47
C HIS A 37 -11.39 1.71 9.31
N ASN A 38 -11.26 1.15 8.11
CA ASN A 38 -11.20 1.93 6.87
C ASN A 38 -12.61 2.12 6.33
N LEU A 39 -13.07 3.38 6.23
CA LEU A 39 -14.44 3.70 5.82
C LEU A 39 -14.67 3.50 4.32
N ARG A 40 -13.61 3.51 3.49
CA ARG A 40 -13.74 3.26 2.05
C ARG A 40 -14.02 1.78 1.75
N THR A 41 -13.29 0.88 2.42
CA THR A 41 -13.39 -0.57 2.19
C THR A 41 -14.36 -1.26 3.13
N ASP A 42 -14.82 -0.54 4.17
CA ASP A 42 -15.56 -1.06 5.31
C ASP A 42 -14.84 -2.21 6.04
N ARG A 43 -13.52 -2.30 5.87
CA ARG A 43 -12.72 -3.35 6.51
C ARG A 43 -12.24 -2.90 7.88
N LYS A 44 -12.31 -3.84 8.81
CA LYS A 44 -11.89 -3.68 10.19
C LYS A 44 -10.74 -4.63 10.52
N GLY A 45 -9.82 -4.19 11.36
CA GLY A 45 -8.67 -4.98 11.80
C GLY A 45 -8.23 -4.58 13.20
N ASN A 46 -7.72 -5.54 13.97
CA ASN A 46 -7.10 -5.26 15.26
C ASN A 46 -5.84 -4.40 15.06
N ALA A 47 -5.82 -3.18 15.61
CA ALA A 47 -4.70 -2.25 15.45
C ALA A 47 -3.42 -2.74 16.15
N LYS A 48 -3.51 -3.74 17.03
CA LYS A 48 -2.36 -4.43 17.64
C LYS A 48 -1.80 -5.57 16.79
N SER A 49 -2.23 -5.70 15.54
CA SER A 49 -1.69 -6.67 14.58
C SER A 49 -1.37 -5.98 13.26
N ALA A 50 -0.07 -5.93 12.92
CA ALA A 50 0.38 -5.34 11.65
C ALA A 50 -0.26 -6.04 10.44
N LEU A 51 -0.42 -7.37 10.49
CA LEU A 51 -1.08 -8.13 9.42
C LEU A 51 -2.57 -7.77 9.29
N ALA A 52 -3.28 -7.57 10.39
CA ALA A 52 -4.68 -7.15 10.35
C ALA A 52 -4.81 -5.75 9.74
N LEU A 53 -3.92 -4.83 10.10
CA LEU A 53 -3.84 -3.48 9.53
C LEU A 53 -3.61 -3.51 8.02
N ILE A 54 -2.63 -4.28 7.53
CA ILE A 54 -2.38 -4.44 6.10
C ILE A 54 -3.62 -5.01 5.39
N GLY A 55 -4.34 -5.94 6.02
CA GLY A 55 -5.57 -6.52 5.49
C GLY A 55 -6.71 -5.52 5.29
N THR A 56 -6.70 -4.37 5.96
CA THR A 56 -7.71 -3.31 5.79
C THR A 56 -7.62 -2.59 4.44
N ASP A 57 -6.50 -2.77 3.71
CA ASP A 57 -6.26 -2.13 2.41
C ASP A 57 -6.37 -0.60 2.49
N THR A 58 -5.76 0.00 3.52
CA THR A 58 -5.79 1.46 3.74
C THR A 58 -4.81 2.19 2.81
N LEU A 59 -5.37 3.05 1.94
CA LEU A 59 -4.65 3.82 0.94
C LEU A 59 -4.58 5.31 1.31
N ALA A 60 -3.75 6.07 0.58
CA ALA A 60 -3.67 7.51 0.71
C ALA A 60 -5.04 8.18 0.46
N GLY A 61 -5.44 9.08 1.35
CA GLY A 61 -6.71 9.79 1.30
C GLY A 61 -7.90 9.03 1.90
N ASP A 62 -7.71 7.79 2.36
CA ASP A 62 -8.81 7.03 3.00
C ASP A 62 -9.15 7.64 4.36
N ALA A 63 -10.45 7.90 4.58
CA ALA A 63 -10.99 8.23 5.88
C ALA A 63 -11.05 6.97 6.74
N CYS A 64 -10.49 7.04 7.95
CA CYS A 64 -10.36 5.93 8.87
C CYS A 64 -10.79 6.32 10.29
N GLN A 65 -11.14 5.31 11.08
CA GLN A 65 -11.48 5.45 12.48
C GLN A 65 -10.70 4.44 13.32
N LEU A 66 -10.28 4.87 14.52
CA LEU A 66 -9.87 3.97 15.60
C LEU A 66 -11.00 3.90 16.63
N LEU A 67 -11.53 2.70 16.86
CA LEU A 67 -12.46 2.43 17.94
C LEU A 67 -11.68 1.88 19.13
N ILE A 68 -11.68 2.61 20.24
CA ILE A 68 -10.88 2.32 21.43
C ILE A 68 -11.83 1.99 22.58
N SER A 69 -11.66 0.84 23.20
CA SER A 69 -12.48 0.43 24.36
C SER A 69 -11.66 -0.33 25.38
N GLY A 70 -11.77 0.06 26.65
CA GLY A 70 -11.03 -0.58 27.73
C GLY A 70 -10.75 0.33 28.91
N THR A 71 -9.86 -0.13 29.78
CA THR A 71 -9.56 0.54 31.05
C THR A 71 -8.71 1.79 30.90
N ASP A 72 -7.81 1.82 29.91
CA ASP A 72 -6.96 2.97 29.57
C ASP A 72 -7.43 3.66 28.26
N GLU A 73 -8.73 3.58 27.95
CA GLU A 73 -9.28 4.07 26.68
C GLU A 73 -9.05 5.58 26.48
N GLN A 74 -9.09 6.38 27.55
CA GLN A 74 -8.84 7.83 27.51
C GLN A 74 -7.38 8.16 27.20
N ASP A 75 -6.44 7.52 27.90
CA ASP A 75 -5.00 7.72 27.69
C ASP A 75 -4.60 7.28 26.27
N ALA A 76 -5.14 6.14 25.83
CA ALA A 76 -4.96 5.64 24.47
C ALA A 76 -5.52 6.61 23.43
N HIS A 77 -6.75 7.11 23.63
CA HIS A 77 -7.37 8.09 22.73
C HIS A 77 -6.53 9.36 22.58
N GLN A 78 -6.09 9.95 23.69
CA GLN A 78 -5.29 11.16 23.67
C GLN A 78 -3.95 10.94 22.94
N ARG A 79 -3.22 9.87 23.30
CA ARG A 79 -1.91 9.58 22.71
C ARG A 79 -2.01 9.23 21.23
N LEU A 80 -2.99 8.42 20.83
CA LEU A 80 -3.20 8.01 19.43
C LEU A 80 -3.66 9.20 18.58
N SER A 81 -4.54 10.07 19.10
CA SER A 81 -4.97 11.28 18.40
C SER A 81 -3.80 12.22 18.10
N GLN A 82 -2.89 12.38 19.05
CA GLN A 82 -1.67 13.18 18.85
C GLN A 82 -0.73 12.49 17.86
N TRP A 83 -0.48 11.20 18.05
CA TRP A 83 0.44 10.43 17.21
C TRP A 83 0.01 10.43 15.73
N LEU A 84 -1.28 10.22 15.46
CA LEU A 84 -1.84 10.21 14.11
C LEU A 84 -1.67 11.54 13.37
N ARG A 85 -1.61 12.64 14.12
CA ARG A 85 -1.40 13.98 13.57
C ARG A 85 0.07 14.28 13.31
N ASP A 86 0.92 13.97 14.29
CA ASP A 86 2.29 14.52 14.33
C ASP A 86 3.34 13.52 13.82
N GLU A 87 3.13 12.23 14.06
CA GLU A 87 4.14 11.18 13.83
C GLU A 87 3.75 10.21 12.70
N PHE A 88 2.47 9.86 12.57
CA PHE A 88 2.00 8.91 11.56
C PHE A 88 2.36 9.31 10.12
N PRO A 89 2.20 10.57 9.67
CA PRO A 89 2.57 10.97 8.31
C PRO A 89 4.06 10.80 8.00
N LEU A 90 4.91 10.72 9.03
CA LEU A 90 6.36 10.59 8.91
C LEU A 90 6.84 9.13 8.91
N CYS A 91 5.95 8.16 9.18
CA CYS A 91 6.32 6.74 9.32
C CYS A 91 6.85 6.09 8.03
N ASP A 92 6.60 6.70 6.87
CA ASP A 92 7.15 6.26 5.58
C ASP A 92 7.98 7.34 4.88
N ALA A 93 8.59 8.24 5.64
CA ALA A 93 9.53 9.21 5.09
C ALA A 93 10.73 8.46 4.44
N PRO A 94 11.23 8.94 3.29
CA PRO A 94 12.43 8.38 2.67
C PRO A 94 13.59 8.38 3.66
N LEU A 95 14.31 7.25 3.72
CA LEU A 95 15.57 7.20 4.48
C LEU A 95 16.53 8.25 3.89
N ALA A 96 17.25 8.95 4.77
CA ALA A 96 18.24 9.93 4.34
C ALA A 96 19.20 9.29 3.33
N GLU A 97 19.35 9.93 2.17
CA GLU A 97 20.29 9.47 1.15
C GLU A 97 21.70 9.53 1.74
N ILE A 98 22.33 8.36 1.88
CA ILE A 98 23.74 8.28 2.25
C ILE A 98 24.53 8.77 1.03
N LYS A 99 24.88 10.06 1.03
CA LYS A 99 25.78 10.64 0.05
C LYS A 99 27.19 10.13 0.32
N ASN A 100 27.57 9.11 -0.44
CA ASN A 100 28.95 8.67 -0.64
C ASN A 100 29.59 7.99 0.58
N SER A 101 29.37 6.69 0.70
CA SER A 101 30.33 5.80 1.38
C SER A 101 31.33 5.35 0.32
N GLU A 102 32.63 5.41 0.60
CA GLU A 102 33.61 4.61 -0.16
C GLU A 102 33.02 3.23 -0.39
N LEU A 103 32.83 2.85 -1.66
CA LEU A 103 32.23 1.58 -2.02
C LEU A 103 33.22 0.48 -1.61
N GLU A 104 33.07 -0.04 -0.39
CA GLU A 104 33.77 -1.26 -0.03
C GLU A 104 33.42 -2.34 -1.05
N PRO A 105 34.43 -3.07 -1.55
CA PRO A 105 34.19 -4.10 -2.55
C PRO A 105 33.23 -5.14 -1.98
N LEU A 106 32.25 -5.54 -2.79
CA LEU A 106 31.30 -6.56 -2.40
C LEU A 106 32.04 -7.84 -1.99
N PRO A 107 31.59 -8.54 -0.94
CA PRO A 107 32.18 -9.81 -0.54
C PRO A 107 32.13 -10.81 -1.71
N ALA A 108 33.13 -11.69 -1.80
CA ALA A 108 33.29 -12.62 -2.93
C ALA A 108 32.02 -13.44 -3.23
N SER A 109 31.23 -13.81 -2.22
CA SER A 109 29.95 -14.51 -2.39
C SER A 109 28.92 -13.69 -3.18
N LEU A 110 28.83 -12.38 -2.97
CA LEU A 110 27.96 -11.48 -3.73
C LEU A 110 28.52 -11.17 -5.11
N THR A 111 29.84 -11.02 -5.23
CA THR A 111 30.51 -10.77 -6.51
C THR A 111 30.38 -11.96 -7.46
N ASN A 112 30.46 -13.19 -6.95
CA ASN A 112 30.43 -14.42 -7.76
C ASN A 112 29.02 -14.95 -8.02
N LEU A 113 27.97 -14.30 -7.49
CA LEU A 113 26.60 -14.80 -7.56
C LEU A 113 26.04 -14.85 -9.01
N ASN A 114 26.67 -14.14 -9.96
CA ASN A 114 26.34 -14.05 -11.40
C ASN A 114 24.86 -14.39 -11.74
N PRO A 115 23.88 -13.64 -11.17
CA PRO A 115 22.49 -14.00 -11.34
C PRO A 115 22.02 -13.70 -12.76
N LEU A 116 21.23 -14.61 -13.32
CA LEU A 116 20.52 -14.35 -14.57
C LEU A 116 19.35 -13.39 -14.30
N PHE A 117 19.52 -12.13 -14.69
CA PHE A 117 18.46 -11.15 -14.58
C PHE A 117 17.44 -11.32 -15.71
N PHE A 118 16.20 -11.67 -15.35
CA PHE A 118 15.09 -11.63 -16.30
C PHE A 118 14.50 -10.22 -16.35
N SER A 119 15.00 -9.38 -17.25
CA SER A 119 14.38 -8.09 -17.55
C SER A 119 13.10 -8.31 -18.37
N ARG A 120 11.93 -8.12 -17.77
CA ARG A 120 10.69 -8.06 -18.54
C ARG A 120 10.76 -6.88 -19.52
N PRO A 121 10.47 -7.07 -20.82
CA PRO A 121 10.41 -5.94 -21.74
C PRO A 121 9.31 -4.99 -21.24
N ARG A 122 9.67 -3.74 -20.96
CA ARG A 122 8.69 -2.67 -20.70
C ARG A 122 7.73 -2.68 -21.88
N ARG A 123 6.45 -3.01 -21.66
CA ARG A 123 5.42 -2.73 -22.66
C ARG A 123 5.46 -1.22 -22.86
N LEU A 124 6.05 -0.76 -23.97
CA LEU A 124 5.82 0.61 -24.42
C LEU A 124 4.30 0.74 -24.54
N HIS A 125 3.75 1.65 -23.76
CA HIS A 125 2.35 2.04 -23.90
C HIS A 125 2.24 2.65 -25.29
N ARG A 126 1.87 1.84 -26.28
CA ARG A 126 1.60 2.30 -27.64
C ARG A 126 0.41 3.22 -27.51
N GLN A 127 0.67 4.53 -27.41
CA GLN A 127 -0.36 5.55 -27.54
C GLN A 127 -1.05 5.28 -28.88
N ARG A 128 -2.30 4.78 -28.82
CA ARG A 128 -3.16 4.73 -29.99
C ARG A 128 -3.46 6.19 -30.35
N GLY A 129 -2.68 6.72 -31.29
CA GLY A 129 -3.00 7.98 -31.95
C GLY A 129 -4.42 7.92 -32.51
N ARG A 130 -5.19 8.96 -32.22
CA ARG A 130 -6.53 9.19 -32.78
C ARG A 130 -6.42 9.35 -34.30
N ARG A 131 -7.49 8.85 -34.95
CA ARG A 131 -7.81 8.71 -36.37
C ARG A 131 -7.46 9.90 -37.29
N SER A 132 -7.18 9.56 -38.55
CA SER A 132 -7.68 10.29 -39.71
C SER A 132 -8.20 9.28 -40.74
N ASP A 133 -9.48 9.38 -41.07
CA ASP A 133 -10.16 8.59 -42.11
C ASP A 133 -9.62 8.98 -43.50
N ALA A 134 -9.33 7.97 -44.33
CA ALA A 134 -9.39 8.06 -45.78
C ALA A 134 -9.58 6.65 -46.36
N ALA A 135 -10.74 6.44 -46.97
CA ALA A 135 -11.20 5.19 -47.56
C ALA A 135 -10.46 4.86 -48.88
N LEU A 136 -10.31 3.57 -49.21
CA LEU A 136 -10.98 2.90 -50.34
C LEU A 136 -10.43 1.47 -50.59
N LEU A 137 -11.35 0.50 -50.51
CA LEU A 137 -11.61 -0.61 -51.45
C LEU A 137 -10.49 -1.59 -51.87
N ALA A 138 -10.58 -2.82 -51.36
CA ALA A 138 -10.67 -4.08 -52.13
C ALA A 138 -11.09 -5.18 -51.12
N GLY A 139 -12.29 -5.77 -51.23
CA GLY A 139 -12.52 -7.09 -51.85
C GLY A 139 -11.72 -8.20 -51.13
N SER A 140 -12.24 -9.32 -50.64
CA SER A 140 -13.50 -10.04 -50.79
C SER A 140 -13.28 -11.36 -50.01
N GLN A 141 -14.29 -11.85 -49.29
CA GLN A 141 -14.51 -13.25 -48.94
C GLN A 141 -13.46 -13.99 -48.08
N TYR A 142 -13.78 -14.20 -46.79
CA TYR A 142 -14.10 -15.55 -46.31
C TYR A 142 -14.87 -15.48 -44.99
N ALA A 143 -15.89 -16.32 -44.89
CA ALA A 143 -16.88 -16.32 -43.82
C ALA A 143 -16.58 -17.41 -42.78
N ARG A 144 -16.97 -17.12 -41.53
CA ARG A 144 -17.33 -18.02 -40.42
C ARG A 144 -16.22 -18.89 -39.81
N ARG A 145 -15.94 -18.64 -38.52
CA ARG A 145 -16.49 -19.49 -37.44
C ARG A 145 -16.32 -18.86 -36.06
N THR A 146 -17.41 -18.92 -35.33
CA THR A 146 -17.62 -18.63 -33.92
C THR A 146 -16.86 -19.56 -32.98
N SER A 147 -16.61 -19.06 -31.77
CA SER A 147 -16.36 -19.79 -30.52
C SER A 147 -14.93 -20.29 -30.27
N CYS A 148 -14.26 -19.73 -29.26
CA CYS A 148 -14.12 -20.43 -27.98
C CYS A 148 -13.46 -19.50 -26.94
N CYS A 149 -14.18 -19.20 -25.86
CA CYS A 149 -13.58 -18.89 -24.58
C CYS A 149 -12.85 -20.15 -24.09
N GLN A 150 -11.59 -20.07 -23.66
CA GLN A 150 -11.10 -20.96 -22.61
C GLN A 150 -9.89 -20.31 -21.93
N TRP A 151 -10.15 -19.76 -20.75
CA TRP A 151 -9.15 -19.59 -19.71
C TRP A 151 -8.97 -20.95 -19.03
N ILE A 152 -7.76 -21.50 -19.11
CA ILE A 152 -7.12 -22.30 -18.05
C ILE A 152 -5.70 -21.75 -17.94
#